data_AF-A0A1H6UIG6-F1
#
_entry.id   AF-A0A1H6UIG6-F1
#
_cell.length_a   1.000
_cell.length_b   1.000
_cell.length_c   1.000
_cell.angle_alpha   90.00
_cell.angle_beta   90.00
_cell.angle_gamma   90.00
#
_symmetry.space_group_name_H-M   'P 1'
#
loop_
_entity.id
_entity.type
_entity.pdbx_description
1 polymer ?
#
loop_
_entity_poly.entity_id
_entity_poly.type
_entity_poly.pdbx_seq_one_letter_code
_entity_poly.pdbx_strand_id
1 'polypeptide(L)'
;MFNQAENVTKIDLVLSHILNRRYNLFFDDEDIIDTSIWSNEARTQYKELLYEAFVATLQGSLKHDIELKENDNVAENEFSIDNGIIFLNSEVFIFLENATYDSCFIKGLITKFKTKGKKIQSFLDQKWIRIENCGGKGGIINQVNHILSSYNNDSLENFRYLRGIVIMDSDKKHKDDSYNDENGIIPFCDENNILLHILEKREIENYLPLELIEKIENLNQNELESFKKLTFDERDFYDMEKLSTRDYNTKQNFPSLFLEEELLQEMILKNCEHQNLPNEPQLILNKINSLL
;
A
#
# COMPACT_ATOMS: atom_id res chain seq x y z
N MET A 1 -10.62 2.59 30.62
CA MET A 1 -11.33 2.14 29.41
C MET A 1 -12.32 1.00 29.65
N PHE A 2 -11.89 -0.24 29.97
CA PHE A 2 -12.81 -1.40 30.12
C PHE A 2 -13.81 -1.32 31.30
N ASN A 3 -13.55 -0.43 32.26
CA ASN A 3 -14.42 -0.15 33.41
C ASN A 3 -15.31 1.08 33.23
N GLN A 4 -15.47 1.57 31.99
CA GLN A 4 -16.35 2.69 31.64
C GLN A 4 -17.52 2.15 30.81
N ALA A 5 -18.76 2.31 31.31
CA ALA A 5 -19.95 1.74 30.68
C ALA A 5 -20.19 2.30 29.26
N GLU A 6 -19.87 3.57 29.05
CA GLU A 6 -19.95 4.26 27.76
C GLU A 6 -19.01 3.69 26.69
N ASN A 7 -17.99 2.93 27.08
CA ASN A 7 -17.00 2.35 26.18
C ASN A 7 -17.30 0.92 25.76
N VAL A 8 -18.32 0.25 26.31
CA VAL A 8 -18.62 -1.16 26.04
C VAL A 8 -18.77 -1.43 24.54
N THR A 9 -19.64 -0.68 23.86
CA THR A 9 -19.87 -0.81 22.41
C THR A 9 -18.63 -0.45 21.58
N LYS A 10 -17.83 0.50 22.05
CA LYS A 10 -16.60 0.95 21.37
C LYS A 10 -15.52 -0.14 21.43
N ILE A 11 -15.38 -0.80 22.57
CA ILE A 11 -14.47 -1.93 22.76
C ILE A 11 -14.87 -3.09 21.84
N ASP A 12 -16.17 -3.41 21.76
CA ASP A 12 -16.68 -4.41 20.82
C ASP A 12 -16.33 -4.08 19.36
N LEU A 13 -16.40 -2.80 18.98
CA LEU A 13 -15.99 -2.35 17.64
C LEU A 13 -14.49 -2.57 17.41
N VAL A 14 -13.64 -2.19 18.38
CA VAL A 14 -12.19 -2.46 18.31
C VAL A 14 -11.91 -3.95 18.13
N LEU A 15 -12.50 -4.80 18.99
CA LEU A 15 -12.31 -6.25 18.94
C LEU A 15 -12.84 -6.88 17.65
N SER A 16 -13.87 -6.29 17.03
CA SER A 16 -14.36 -6.75 15.73
C SER A 16 -13.29 -6.64 14.62
N HIS A 17 -12.43 -5.62 14.66
CA HIS A 17 -11.32 -5.51 13.71
C HIS A 17 -10.27 -6.61 13.91
N ILE A 18 -10.01 -6.99 15.16
CA ILE A 18 -9.09 -8.07 15.53
C ILE A 18 -9.67 -9.42 15.09
N LEU A 19 -10.95 -9.65 15.36
CA LEU A 19 -11.65 -10.88 14.97
C LEU A 19 -11.64 -11.09 13.45
N ASN A 20 -11.80 -9.99 12.70
CA ASN A 20 -11.70 -10.00 11.24
C ASN A 20 -10.25 -10.15 10.73
N ARG A 21 -9.25 -10.27 11.61
CA ARG A 21 -7.81 -10.37 11.28
C ARG A 21 -7.29 -9.16 10.52
N ARG A 22 -7.89 -7.98 10.76
CA ARG A 22 -7.38 -6.71 10.22
C ARG A 22 -6.17 -6.23 11.00
N TYR A 23 -6.17 -6.40 12.32
CA TYR A 23 -5.05 -6.06 13.19
C TYR A 23 -4.76 -7.18 14.18
N ASN A 24 -3.56 -7.15 14.74
CA ASN A 24 -3.20 -7.96 15.89
C ASN A 24 -3.52 -7.17 17.16
N LEU A 25 -3.86 -7.88 18.24
CA LEU A 25 -4.09 -7.27 19.55
C LEU A 25 -2.93 -7.62 20.48
N PHE A 26 -2.35 -6.59 21.07
CA PHE A 26 -1.47 -6.72 22.23
C PHE A 26 -2.30 -6.41 23.48
N PHE A 27 -2.27 -7.28 24.47
CA PHE A 27 -3.10 -7.18 25.66
C PHE A 27 -2.42 -7.89 26.82
N ASP A 28 -2.14 -7.18 27.91
CA ASP A 28 -1.29 -7.65 29.02
C ASP A 28 -1.95 -7.57 30.40
N ASP A 29 -3.27 -7.32 30.45
CA ASP A 29 -4.04 -7.17 31.69
C ASP A 29 -5.10 -8.26 31.83
N GLU A 30 -4.77 -9.34 32.54
CA GLU A 30 -5.67 -10.46 32.80
C GLU A 30 -6.90 -10.05 33.62
N ASP A 31 -6.76 -9.10 34.55
CA ASP A 31 -7.82 -8.70 35.48
C ASP A 31 -9.02 -8.11 34.74
N ILE A 32 -8.78 -7.45 33.60
CA ILE A 32 -9.84 -6.91 32.74
C ILE A 32 -10.76 -8.00 32.19
N ILE A 33 -10.25 -9.21 31.91
CA ILE A 33 -11.04 -10.30 31.31
C ILE A 33 -12.10 -10.80 32.28
N ASP A 34 -11.78 -10.84 33.58
CA ASP A 34 -12.61 -11.46 34.61
C ASP A 34 -13.45 -10.45 35.40
N THR A 35 -12.98 -9.21 35.55
CA THR A 35 -13.55 -8.28 36.53
C THR A 35 -14.10 -6.99 35.94
N SER A 36 -13.85 -6.72 34.65
CA SER A 36 -14.24 -5.44 34.06
C SER A 36 -15.74 -5.28 33.83
N ILE A 37 -16.22 -4.03 33.75
CA ILE A 37 -17.62 -3.74 33.37
C ILE A 37 -17.93 -4.35 32.00
N TRP A 38 -17.05 -4.15 31.01
CA TRP A 38 -17.20 -4.74 29.68
C TRP A 38 -17.32 -6.27 29.74
N SER A 39 -16.52 -6.95 30.56
CA SER A 39 -16.54 -8.42 30.65
C SER A 39 -17.92 -8.97 31.07
N ASN A 40 -18.69 -8.25 31.88
CA ASN A 40 -20.01 -8.72 32.32
C ASN A 40 -21.03 -8.80 31.17
N GLU A 41 -20.85 -7.97 30.13
CA GLU A 41 -21.75 -7.88 28.99
C GLU A 41 -21.15 -8.48 27.70
N ALA A 42 -19.84 -8.77 27.71
CA ALA A 42 -19.11 -9.27 26.55
C ALA A 42 -19.59 -10.65 26.09
N ARG A 43 -19.72 -10.80 24.76
CA ARG A 43 -19.98 -12.09 24.11
C ARG A 43 -18.79 -13.03 24.32
N THR A 44 -19.06 -14.33 24.49
CA THR A 44 -18.03 -15.36 24.71
C THR A 44 -16.87 -15.28 23.73
N GLN A 45 -17.15 -15.12 22.43
CA GLN A 45 -16.14 -15.03 21.38
C GLN A 45 -15.11 -13.91 21.60
N TYR A 46 -15.51 -12.78 22.20
CA TYR A 46 -14.59 -11.66 22.45
C TYR A 46 -13.75 -11.89 23.71
N LYS A 47 -14.28 -12.61 24.69
CA LYS A 47 -13.51 -13.04 25.87
C LYS A 47 -12.43 -14.05 25.47
N GLU A 48 -12.80 -15.03 24.66
CA GLU A 48 -11.85 -16.01 24.09
C GLU A 48 -10.75 -15.30 23.31
N LEU A 49 -11.11 -14.33 22.47
CA LEU A 49 -10.15 -13.52 21.72
C LEU A 49 -9.16 -12.75 22.62
N LEU A 50 -9.65 -12.12 23.71
CA LEU A 50 -8.76 -11.43 24.66
C LEU A 50 -7.84 -12.38 25.39
N TYR A 51 -8.32 -13.56 25.78
CA TYR A 51 -7.49 -14.57 26.43
C TYR A 51 -6.40 -15.08 25.49
N GLU A 52 -6.73 -15.35 24.22
CA GLU A 52 -5.75 -15.70 23.19
C GLU A 52 -4.71 -14.59 22.98
N ALA A 53 -5.16 -13.33 22.92
CA ALA A 53 -4.27 -12.17 22.80
C ALA A 53 -3.36 -12.00 24.02
N PHE A 54 -3.86 -12.25 25.23
CA PHE A 54 -3.09 -12.22 26.47
C PHE A 54 -1.97 -13.26 26.47
N VAL A 55 -2.30 -14.52 26.17
CA VAL A 55 -1.32 -15.61 26.09
C VAL A 55 -0.27 -15.32 25.01
N ALA A 56 -0.69 -14.83 23.84
CA ALA A 56 0.22 -14.47 22.76
C ALA A 56 1.15 -13.29 23.15
N THR A 57 0.63 -12.33 23.90
CA THR A 57 1.37 -11.16 24.39
C THR A 57 2.48 -11.58 25.35
N LEU A 58 2.17 -12.42 26.34
CA LEU A 58 3.16 -12.91 27.31
C LEU A 58 4.30 -13.73 26.68
N GLN A 59 4.00 -14.41 25.57
CA GLN A 59 4.96 -15.22 24.84
C GLN A 59 5.72 -14.44 23.75
N GLY A 60 5.23 -13.26 23.39
CA GLY A 60 5.71 -12.46 22.28
C GLY A 60 6.83 -11.49 22.65
N SER A 61 7.63 -11.13 21.66
CA SER A 61 8.59 -10.01 21.71
C SER A 61 8.21 -8.87 20.77
N LEU A 62 6.96 -8.88 20.27
CA LEU A 62 6.48 -7.92 19.27
C LEU A 62 6.17 -6.58 19.94
N LYS A 63 6.32 -5.50 19.16
CA LYS A 63 5.92 -4.15 19.55
C LYS A 63 4.57 -3.82 18.90
N HIS A 64 3.76 -3.03 19.58
CA HIS A 64 2.54 -2.48 19.01
C HIS A 64 2.87 -1.23 18.17
N ASP A 65 2.07 -0.97 17.13
CA ASP A 65 2.21 0.22 16.28
C ASP A 65 1.48 1.45 16.87
N ILE A 66 0.36 1.19 17.56
CA ILE A 66 -0.44 2.17 18.28
C ILE A 66 -0.88 1.61 19.64
N GLU A 67 -1.23 2.48 20.58
CA GLU A 67 -1.80 2.09 21.88
C GLU A 67 -3.14 2.80 22.12
N LEU A 68 -4.14 2.09 22.67
CA LEU A 68 -5.43 2.69 23.04
C LEU A 68 -5.44 3.03 24.53
N LYS A 69 -5.56 4.33 24.87
CA LYS A 69 -5.58 4.86 26.24
C LYS A 69 -6.82 5.69 26.52
N GLU A 70 -6.89 6.24 27.72
CA GLU A 70 -7.97 7.14 28.14
C GLU A 70 -7.87 8.52 27.46
N ASN A 71 -6.64 9.00 27.23
CA ASN A 71 -6.37 10.28 26.58
C ASN A 71 -5.41 10.08 25.41
N ASP A 72 -5.48 10.95 24.41
CA ASP A 72 -4.55 10.95 23.29
C ASP A 72 -3.16 11.43 23.71
N ASN A 73 -2.12 10.71 23.29
CA ASN A 73 -0.74 11.20 23.21
C ASN A 73 -0.18 10.91 21.82
N VAL A 74 -0.39 11.90 20.98
CA VAL A 74 -0.18 11.85 19.53
C VAL A 74 1.26 11.60 19.16
N ALA A 75 2.19 12.20 19.92
CA ALA A 75 3.63 12.06 19.68
C ALA A 75 4.12 10.62 19.89
N GLU A 76 3.39 9.85 20.71
CA GLU A 76 3.72 8.48 21.08
C GLU A 76 2.81 7.44 20.40
N ASN A 77 1.99 7.85 19.42
CA ASN A 77 0.97 7.01 18.76
C ASN A 77 -0.05 6.39 19.73
N GLU A 78 -0.37 7.13 20.79
CA GLU A 78 -1.40 6.75 21.76
C GLU A 78 -2.70 7.49 21.44
N PHE A 79 -3.78 6.75 21.31
CA PHE A 79 -5.09 7.28 20.95
C PHE A 79 -6.12 6.98 22.03
N SER A 80 -7.01 7.93 22.29
CA SER A 80 -8.28 7.64 22.95
C SER A 80 -9.06 6.61 22.14
N ILE A 81 -10.00 5.90 22.76
CA ILE A 81 -10.79 4.89 22.04
C ILE A 81 -11.55 5.48 20.84
N ASP A 82 -12.02 6.72 20.92
CA ASP A 82 -12.75 7.40 19.84
C ASP A 82 -11.83 7.67 18.63
N ASN A 83 -10.64 8.22 18.86
CA ASN A 83 -9.67 8.47 17.80
C ASN A 83 -9.03 7.18 17.27
N GLY A 84 -8.82 6.21 18.15
CA GLY A 84 -8.38 4.87 17.79
C GLY A 84 -9.37 4.18 16.84
N ILE A 85 -10.67 4.34 17.06
CA ILE A 85 -11.69 3.83 16.14
C ILE A 85 -11.61 4.49 14.75
N ILE A 86 -11.30 5.79 14.67
CA ILE A 86 -11.07 6.47 13.38
C ILE A 86 -9.88 5.83 12.66
N PHE A 87 -8.75 5.64 13.36
CA PHE A 87 -7.56 4.97 12.81
C PHE A 87 -7.85 3.53 12.36
N LEU A 88 -8.49 2.73 13.22
CA LEU A 88 -8.75 1.31 12.94
C LEU A 88 -9.71 1.14 11.76
N ASN A 89 -10.65 2.07 11.58
CA ASN A 89 -11.55 2.07 10.43
C ASN A 89 -10.88 2.56 9.14
N SER A 90 -9.89 3.46 9.22
CA SER A 90 -9.29 4.12 8.05
C SER A 90 -8.74 3.11 7.03
N GLU A 91 -9.05 3.31 5.76
CA GLU A 91 -8.49 2.49 4.69
C GLU A 91 -6.99 2.79 4.49
N VAL A 92 -6.29 1.84 3.89
CA VAL A 92 -4.93 2.04 3.39
C VAL A 92 -5.01 2.47 1.93
N PHE A 93 -4.37 3.58 1.59
CA PHE A 93 -4.45 4.17 0.25
C PHE A 93 -3.21 3.85 -0.58
N ILE A 94 -3.43 3.50 -1.85
CA ILE A 94 -2.39 3.44 -2.88
C ILE A 94 -2.72 4.49 -3.93
N PHE A 95 -1.98 5.59 -3.94
CA PHE A 95 -2.17 6.69 -4.86
C PHE A 95 -1.36 6.46 -6.12
N LEU A 96 -2.04 6.46 -7.27
CA LEU A 96 -1.43 6.34 -8.59
C LEU A 96 -1.86 7.52 -9.47
N GLU A 97 -0.99 7.96 -10.38
CA GLU A 97 -1.35 8.99 -11.34
C GLU A 97 -2.50 8.54 -12.25
N ASN A 98 -2.44 7.30 -12.75
CA ASN A 98 -3.48 6.73 -13.60
C ASN A 98 -3.89 5.31 -13.15
N ALA A 99 -4.56 5.23 -11.99
CA ALA A 99 -4.99 3.94 -11.43
C ALA A 99 -5.88 3.10 -12.37
N THR A 100 -6.51 3.72 -13.37
CA THR A 100 -7.30 3.02 -14.40
C THR A 100 -6.48 1.91 -15.06
N TYR A 101 -5.22 2.19 -15.42
CA TYR A 101 -4.34 1.22 -16.07
C TYR A 101 -3.26 0.72 -15.09
N ASP A 102 -2.62 1.64 -14.37
CA ASP A 102 -1.46 1.37 -13.51
C ASP A 102 -1.79 0.44 -12.33
N SER A 103 -3.06 0.36 -11.91
CA SER A 103 -3.45 -0.60 -10.87
C SER A 103 -3.19 -2.05 -11.27
N CYS A 104 -3.13 -2.35 -12.57
CA CYS A 104 -2.81 -3.69 -13.06
C CYS A 104 -1.38 -4.09 -12.71
N PHE A 105 -0.43 -3.16 -12.67
CA PHE A 105 0.93 -3.43 -12.23
C PHE A 105 0.97 -3.87 -10.77
N ILE A 106 0.35 -3.10 -9.87
CA ILE A 106 0.31 -3.42 -8.43
C ILE A 106 -0.40 -4.75 -8.19
N LYS A 107 -1.55 -4.97 -8.83
CA LYS A 107 -2.30 -6.24 -8.75
C LYS A 107 -1.49 -7.40 -9.33
N GLY A 108 -0.76 -7.18 -10.42
CA GLY A 108 0.18 -8.14 -10.98
C GLY A 108 1.25 -8.51 -9.98
N LEU A 109 1.94 -7.53 -9.37
CA LEU A 109 2.93 -7.80 -8.33
C LEU A 109 2.34 -8.62 -7.17
N ILE A 110 1.16 -8.27 -6.69
CA ILE A 110 0.48 -9.01 -5.61
C ILE A 110 0.25 -10.48 -6.00
N THR A 111 -0.22 -10.74 -7.22
CA THR A 111 -0.52 -12.11 -7.68
C THR A 111 0.73 -12.91 -8.00
N LYS A 112 1.78 -12.28 -8.57
CA LYS A 112 3.02 -12.97 -8.95
C LYS A 112 3.91 -13.26 -7.73
N PHE A 113 3.97 -12.35 -6.76
CA PHE A 113 4.79 -12.50 -5.56
C PHE A 113 3.99 -13.06 -4.37
N LYS A 114 3.44 -14.27 -4.55
CA LYS A 114 2.41 -14.88 -3.66
C LYS A 114 2.68 -14.74 -2.16
N THR A 115 3.91 -14.99 -1.69
CA THR A 115 4.24 -14.92 -0.26
C THR A 115 4.07 -13.50 0.31
N LYS A 116 4.51 -12.47 -0.43
CA LYS A 116 4.40 -11.06 0.00
C LYS A 116 3.04 -10.46 -0.35
N GLY A 117 2.42 -10.91 -1.44
CA GLY A 117 1.12 -10.43 -1.91
C GLY A 117 -0.07 -10.97 -1.13
N LYS A 118 0.04 -12.13 -0.46
CA LYS A 118 -1.12 -12.78 0.19
C LYS A 118 -1.87 -11.89 1.18
N LYS A 119 -1.16 -11.17 2.06
CA LYS A 119 -1.79 -10.25 3.03
C LYS A 119 -2.46 -9.09 2.31
N ILE A 120 -1.77 -8.48 1.35
CA ILE A 120 -2.28 -7.36 0.53
C ILE A 120 -3.55 -7.78 -0.24
N GLN A 121 -3.55 -8.96 -0.86
CA GLN A 121 -4.71 -9.50 -1.56
C GLN A 121 -5.91 -9.64 -0.62
N SER A 122 -5.71 -10.22 0.57
CA SER A 122 -6.78 -10.34 1.57
C SER A 122 -7.34 -8.96 1.97
N PHE A 123 -6.50 -7.95 2.10
CA PHE A 123 -6.93 -6.59 2.44
C PHE A 123 -7.68 -5.92 1.29
N LEU A 124 -7.30 -6.16 0.04
CA LEU A 124 -8.05 -5.72 -1.14
C LEU A 124 -9.44 -6.39 -1.20
N ASP A 125 -9.50 -7.71 -0.99
CA ASP A 125 -10.75 -8.48 -1.03
C ASP A 125 -11.76 -7.99 0.03
N GLN A 126 -11.27 -7.55 1.19
CA GLN A 126 -12.06 -6.98 2.29
C GLN A 126 -12.32 -5.47 2.15
N LYS A 127 -11.85 -4.83 1.06
CA LYS A 127 -11.94 -3.38 0.82
C LYS A 127 -11.29 -2.52 1.91
N TRP A 128 -10.21 -3.01 2.52
CA TRP A 128 -9.40 -2.23 3.45
C TRP A 128 -8.27 -1.46 2.76
N ILE A 129 -7.95 -1.82 1.52
CA ILE A 129 -7.07 -1.05 0.65
C ILE A 129 -7.90 -0.39 -0.44
N ARG A 130 -7.63 0.88 -0.70
CA ARG A 130 -8.20 1.64 -1.82
C ARG A 130 -7.09 2.11 -2.76
N ILE A 131 -7.24 1.84 -4.06
CA ILE A 131 -6.35 2.38 -5.09
C ILE A 131 -7.01 3.62 -5.68
N GLU A 132 -6.37 4.77 -5.52
CA GLU A 132 -6.90 6.09 -5.90
C GLU A 132 -6.33 6.57 -7.23
N ASN A 133 -7.22 6.95 -8.15
CA ASN A 133 -6.86 7.55 -9.43
C ASN A 133 -6.69 9.06 -9.27
N CYS A 134 -5.47 9.57 -9.41
CA CYS A 134 -5.18 10.95 -9.04
C CYS A 134 -5.13 11.92 -10.23
N GLY A 135 -4.93 11.45 -11.47
CA GLY A 135 -4.85 12.33 -12.64
C GLY A 135 -3.58 13.19 -12.69
N GLY A 136 -2.45 12.63 -12.23
CA GLY A 136 -1.13 13.27 -12.20
C GLY A 136 -0.72 13.82 -10.82
N LYS A 137 0.52 14.33 -10.73
CA LYS A 137 1.17 14.77 -9.47
C LYS A 137 0.34 15.76 -8.64
N GLY A 138 -0.17 16.82 -9.26
CA GLY A 138 -1.01 17.81 -8.55
C GLY A 138 -2.33 17.23 -8.05
N GLY A 139 -2.86 16.23 -8.75
CA GLY A 139 -4.06 15.53 -8.33
C GLY A 139 -3.84 14.60 -7.14
N ILE A 140 -2.64 14.03 -6.99
CA ILE A 140 -2.27 13.25 -5.80
C ILE A 140 -2.36 14.13 -4.55
N ILE A 141 -1.73 15.31 -4.59
CA ILE A 141 -1.77 16.29 -3.49
C ILE A 141 -3.21 16.66 -3.14
N ASN A 142 -4.03 16.94 -4.15
CA ASN A 142 -5.44 17.28 -3.94
C ASN A 142 -6.23 16.14 -3.30
N GLN A 143 -6.03 14.89 -3.74
CA GLN A 143 -6.73 13.74 -3.16
C GLN A 143 -6.31 13.45 -1.73
N VAL A 144 -5.01 13.54 -1.43
CA VAL A 144 -4.52 13.41 -0.05
C VAL A 144 -5.16 14.47 0.83
N ASN A 145 -5.11 15.75 0.44
CA ASN A 145 -5.72 16.83 1.21
C ASN A 145 -7.23 16.64 1.38
N HIS A 146 -7.93 16.13 0.37
CA HIS A 146 -9.34 15.81 0.47
C HIS A 146 -9.61 14.73 1.53
N ILE A 147 -8.85 13.63 1.53
CA ILE A 147 -8.97 12.58 2.54
C ILE A 147 -8.65 13.13 3.93
N LEU A 148 -7.55 13.88 4.08
CA LEU A 148 -7.16 14.49 5.35
C LEU A 148 -8.25 15.41 5.91
N SER A 149 -8.94 16.17 5.05
CA SER A 149 -10.05 17.03 5.47
C SER A 149 -11.26 16.26 6.00
N SER A 150 -11.43 15.00 5.58
CA SER A 150 -12.57 14.17 5.99
C SER A 150 -12.49 13.64 7.42
N TYR A 151 -11.28 13.59 8.01
CA TYR A 151 -11.10 13.20 9.41
C TYR A 151 -11.60 14.25 10.39
N ASN A 152 -11.70 15.52 9.96
CA ASN A 152 -12.32 16.66 10.65
C ASN A 152 -12.08 16.71 12.17
N ASN A 153 -10.84 16.46 12.59
CA ASN A 153 -10.45 16.46 13.99
C ASN A 153 -9.62 17.72 14.30
N ASP A 154 -10.29 18.76 14.81
CA ASP A 154 -9.66 20.05 15.14
C ASP A 154 -8.51 19.92 16.17
N SER A 155 -8.44 18.80 16.88
CA SER A 155 -7.46 18.58 17.95
C SER A 155 -6.20 17.81 17.53
N LEU A 156 -6.19 17.21 16.33
CA LEU A 156 -5.16 16.25 15.92
C LEU A 156 -4.62 16.48 14.51
N GLU A 157 -3.35 16.14 14.33
CA GLU A 157 -2.70 16.10 13.02
C GLU A 157 -3.32 14.98 12.17
N ASN A 158 -4.26 15.34 11.29
CA ASN A 158 -5.06 14.39 10.50
C ASN A 158 -4.23 13.38 9.69
N PHE A 159 -2.97 13.71 9.35
CA PHE A 159 -2.08 12.81 8.62
C PHE A 159 -1.78 11.51 9.38
N ARG A 160 -1.94 11.48 10.71
CA ARG A 160 -1.69 10.28 11.52
C ARG A 160 -2.73 9.19 11.34
N TYR A 161 -3.90 9.52 10.83
CA TYR A 161 -4.95 8.56 10.48
C TYR A 161 -4.81 8.01 9.07
N LEU A 162 -4.07 8.73 8.22
CA LEU A 162 -3.86 8.37 6.83
C LEU A 162 -2.70 7.39 6.73
N ARG A 163 -3.00 6.18 6.25
CA ARG A 163 -1.99 5.21 5.85
C ARG A 163 -1.99 5.17 4.34
N GLY A 164 -0.90 5.61 3.73
CA GLY A 164 -0.84 5.80 2.30
C GLY A 164 0.52 5.51 1.70
N ILE A 165 0.52 5.08 0.44
CA ILE A 165 1.69 5.07 -0.41
C ILE A 165 1.38 5.74 -1.75
N VAL A 166 2.29 6.60 -2.20
CA VAL A 166 2.33 7.14 -3.56
C VAL A 166 3.31 6.29 -4.37
N ILE A 167 2.87 5.78 -5.52
CA ILE A 167 3.73 5.08 -6.47
C ILE A 167 3.66 5.81 -7.80
N MET A 168 4.82 6.16 -8.35
CA MET A 168 4.88 6.98 -9.57
C MET A 168 6.04 6.61 -10.48
N ASP A 169 5.84 6.89 -11.76
CA ASP A 169 6.87 6.85 -12.78
C ASP A 169 8.05 7.78 -12.41
N SER A 170 9.26 7.39 -12.82
CA SER A 170 10.45 8.20 -12.58
C SER A 170 10.63 9.30 -13.62
N ASP A 171 9.98 9.16 -14.77
CA ASP A 171 10.12 10.01 -15.95
C ASP A 171 11.57 10.13 -16.47
N LYS A 172 12.49 9.31 -15.95
CA LYS A 172 13.91 9.32 -16.34
C LYS A 172 14.04 8.92 -17.81
N LYS A 173 14.90 9.64 -18.53
CA LYS A 173 15.27 9.31 -19.91
C LYS A 173 16.59 8.55 -19.96
N HIS A 174 17.39 8.66 -18.91
CA HIS A 174 18.66 7.99 -18.72
C HIS A 174 18.87 7.60 -17.25
N LYS A 175 19.74 6.61 -17.02
CA LYS A 175 20.07 6.07 -15.68
C LYS A 175 20.55 7.12 -14.69
N ASP A 176 21.36 8.05 -15.17
CA ASP A 176 22.01 9.09 -14.37
C ASP A 176 21.15 10.35 -14.21
N ASP A 177 19.93 10.36 -14.76
CA ASP A 177 19.02 11.49 -14.59
C ASP A 177 18.64 11.62 -13.10
N SER A 178 18.88 12.80 -12.54
CA SER A 178 18.45 13.14 -11.19
C SER A 178 16.97 13.51 -11.17
N TYR A 179 16.20 12.94 -10.24
CA TYR A 179 14.86 13.42 -9.94
C TYR A 179 14.98 14.66 -9.05
N ASN A 180 14.57 15.84 -9.54
CA ASN A 180 14.53 17.06 -8.74
C ASN A 180 13.07 17.47 -8.52
N ASP A 181 12.66 17.45 -7.25
CA ASP A 181 11.29 17.78 -6.83
C ASP A 181 11.29 18.49 -5.46
N GLU A 182 12.19 19.47 -5.31
CA GLU A 182 12.44 20.20 -4.05
C GLU A 182 11.20 20.82 -3.38
N ASN A 183 10.11 21.06 -4.11
CA ASN A 183 8.87 21.66 -3.58
C ASN A 183 7.59 20.94 -4.05
N GLY A 184 7.70 19.69 -4.51
CA GLY A 184 6.55 18.95 -5.06
C GLY A 184 6.08 17.81 -4.18
N ILE A 185 6.00 16.63 -4.76
CA ILE A 185 5.41 15.45 -4.13
C ILE A 185 6.31 14.85 -3.04
N ILE A 186 7.64 14.95 -3.17
CA ILE A 186 8.59 14.45 -2.15
C ILE A 186 8.37 15.12 -0.79
N PRO A 187 8.57 16.46 -0.64
CA PRO A 187 8.38 17.12 0.65
C PRO A 187 6.94 16.98 1.15
N PHE A 188 5.96 17.00 0.25
CA PHE A 188 4.56 16.80 0.63
C PHE A 188 4.29 15.42 1.26
N CYS A 189 4.86 14.36 0.70
CA CYS A 189 4.73 13.00 1.26
C CYS A 189 5.42 12.91 2.63
N ASP A 190 6.62 13.48 2.75
CA ASP A 190 7.37 13.50 4.01
C ASP A 190 6.62 14.25 5.13
N GLU A 191 6.08 15.43 4.82
CA GLU A 191 5.29 16.25 5.76
C GLU A 191 4.01 15.55 6.25
N ASN A 192 3.43 14.67 5.42
CA ASN A 192 2.19 13.97 5.72
C ASN A 192 2.40 12.49 6.10
N ASN A 193 3.63 12.06 6.34
CA ASN A 193 3.98 10.66 6.65
C ASN A 193 3.42 9.64 5.65
N ILE A 194 3.38 10.00 4.37
CA ILE A 194 2.95 9.13 3.28
C ILE A 194 4.18 8.47 2.68
N LEU A 195 4.14 7.14 2.51
CA LEU A 195 5.24 6.46 1.86
C LEU A 195 5.32 6.88 0.38
N LEU A 196 6.53 7.17 -0.11
CA LEU A 196 6.76 7.45 -1.53
C LEU A 196 7.60 6.34 -2.15
N HIS A 197 7.21 5.92 -3.36
CA HIS A 197 7.99 5.04 -4.20
C HIS A 197 8.02 5.58 -5.64
N ILE A 198 9.15 6.17 -6.01
CA ILE A 198 9.47 6.50 -7.39
C ILE A 198 10.15 5.28 -8.00
N LEU A 199 9.65 4.81 -9.14
CA LEU A 199 10.18 3.64 -9.84
C LEU A 199 11.66 3.85 -10.24
N GLU A 200 12.45 2.77 -10.36
CA GLU A 200 13.83 2.89 -10.87
C GLU A 200 13.83 3.04 -12.40
N LYS A 201 12.97 2.27 -13.08
CA LYS A 201 12.71 2.42 -14.53
C LYS A 201 11.89 3.67 -14.82
N ARG A 202 11.85 4.09 -16.08
CA ARG A 202 11.10 5.27 -16.53
C ARG A 202 9.63 5.20 -16.12
N GLU A 203 8.96 4.12 -16.51
CA GLU A 203 7.52 3.92 -16.33
C GLU A 203 7.20 2.45 -16.03
N ILE A 204 5.98 2.20 -15.54
CA ILE A 204 5.46 0.86 -15.23
C ILE A 204 5.65 -0.11 -16.40
N GLU A 205 5.44 0.36 -17.63
CA GLU A 205 5.56 -0.47 -18.83
C GLU A 205 6.95 -1.09 -19.01
N ASN A 206 8.03 -0.43 -18.55
CA ASN A 206 9.39 -0.94 -18.70
C ASN A 206 9.68 -2.16 -17.80
N TYR A 207 8.80 -2.49 -16.85
CA TYR A 207 8.94 -3.71 -16.05
C TYR A 207 8.46 -4.95 -16.78
N LEU A 208 7.78 -4.81 -17.92
CA LEU A 208 7.39 -5.95 -18.75
C LEU A 208 8.61 -6.62 -19.40
N PRO A 209 8.74 -7.95 -19.31
CA PRO A 209 9.78 -8.69 -20.01
C PRO A 209 9.63 -8.59 -21.53
N LEU A 210 10.75 -8.49 -22.24
CA LEU A 210 10.76 -8.43 -23.70
C LEU A 210 10.02 -9.62 -24.32
N GLU A 211 10.19 -10.83 -23.77
CA GLU A 211 9.58 -12.05 -24.27
C GLU A 211 8.04 -12.02 -24.26
N LEU A 212 7.42 -11.14 -23.46
CA LEU A 212 5.98 -10.92 -23.45
C LEU A 212 5.58 -9.87 -24.49
N ILE A 213 6.35 -8.78 -24.57
CA ILE A 213 6.13 -7.69 -25.55
C ILE A 213 6.22 -8.22 -26.98
N GLU A 214 7.16 -9.12 -27.27
CA GLU A 214 7.38 -9.70 -28.60
C GLU A 214 6.19 -10.48 -29.16
N LYS A 215 5.27 -10.93 -28.29
CA LYS A 215 4.09 -11.70 -28.70
C LYS A 215 2.95 -10.81 -29.20
N ILE A 216 3.09 -9.49 -29.12
CA ILE A 216 2.04 -8.52 -29.44
C ILE A 216 2.15 -8.13 -30.92
N GLU A 217 1.22 -8.60 -31.74
CA GLU A 217 1.27 -8.43 -33.20
C GLU A 217 1.03 -6.97 -33.64
N ASN A 218 0.20 -6.22 -32.91
CA ASN A 218 -0.27 -4.88 -33.29
C ASN A 218 0.66 -3.72 -32.87
N LEU A 219 1.91 -4.03 -32.48
CA LEU A 219 2.92 -3.02 -32.17
C LEU A 219 3.57 -2.43 -33.43
N ASN A 220 4.18 -1.26 -33.26
CA ASN A 220 5.03 -0.68 -34.29
C ASN A 220 6.28 -1.56 -34.46
N GLN A 221 6.28 -2.39 -35.50
CA GLN A 221 7.32 -3.40 -35.72
C GLN A 221 8.72 -2.79 -35.93
N ASN A 222 8.83 -1.61 -36.55
CA ASN A 222 10.12 -0.94 -36.73
C ASN A 222 10.72 -0.48 -35.40
N GLU A 223 9.89 0.05 -34.51
CA GLU A 223 10.29 0.45 -33.16
C GLU A 223 10.59 -0.78 -32.29
N LEU A 224 9.80 -1.85 -32.41
CA LEU A 224 10.04 -3.11 -31.71
C LEU A 224 11.38 -3.73 -32.09
N GLU A 225 11.72 -3.79 -33.38
CA GLU A 225 13.03 -4.28 -33.84
C GLU A 225 14.21 -3.41 -33.38
N SER A 226 13.96 -2.12 -33.13
CA SER A 226 14.95 -1.22 -32.55
C SER A 226 15.08 -1.46 -31.04
N PHE A 227 13.96 -1.58 -30.33
CA PHE A 227 13.89 -1.88 -28.90
C PHE A 227 14.58 -3.19 -28.52
N LYS A 228 14.40 -4.25 -29.34
CA LYS A 228 15.08 -5.55 -29.17
C LYS A 228 16.61 -5.45 -29.18
N LYS A 229 17.18 -4.45 -29.87
CA LYS A 229 18.65 -4.28 -29.98
C LYS A 229 19.24 -3.48 -28.83
N LEU A 230 18.40 -2.81 -28.05
CA LEU A 230 18.83 -2.03 -26.88
C LEU A 230 19.38 -2.95 -25.79
N THR A 231 20.36 -2.42 -25.05
CA THR A 231 20.84 -2.99 -23.81
C THR A 231 19.76 -2.94 -22.72
N PHE A 232 19.94 -3.71 -21.63
CA PHE A 232 19.01 -3.68 -20.51
C PHE A 232 18.83 -2.28 -19.91
N ASP A 233 19.94 -1.55 -19.70
CA ASP A 233 19.90 -0.17 -19.18
C ASP A 233 19.12 0.77 -20.12
N GLU A 234 19.31 0.67 -21.45
CA GLU A 234 18.58 1.51 -22.41
C GLU A 234 17.08 1.19 -22.46
N ARG A 235 16.69 -0.07 -22.25
CA ARG A 235 15.27 -0.48 -22.22
C ARG A 235 14.54 0.02 -21.00
N ASP A 236 15.22 0.14 -19.86
CA ASP A 236 14.63 0.64 -18.62
C ASP A 236 14.17 2.10 -18.72
N PHE A 237 14.76 2.88 -19.64
CA PHE A 237 14.40 4.28 -19.88
C PHE A 237 13.80 4.55 -21.27
N TYR A 238 13.49 3.49 -22.01
CA TYR A 238 12.83 3.59 -23.30
C TYR A 238 11.40 4.07 -23.13
N ASP A 239 10.99 4.95 -24.03
CA ASP A 239 9.62 5.49 -24.11
C ASP A 239 8.69 4.46 -24.78
N MET A 240 7.94 3.69 -23.98
CA MET A 240 7.16 2.57 -24.49
C MET A 240 5.98 3.03 -25.35
N GLU A 241 5.62 4.32 -25.33
CA GLU A 241 4.63 4.89 -26.24
C GLU A 241 5.05 4.80 -27.71
N LYS A 242 6.36 4.77 -28.00
CA LYS A 242 6.87 4.61 -29.37
C LYS A 242 6.46 3.29 -30.02
N LEU A 243 6.22 2.25 -29.22
CA LEU A 243 5.72 0.97 -29.70
C LEU A 243 4.22 1.02 -30.07
N SER A 244 3.51 2.09 -29.70
CA SER A 244 2.10 2.25 -30.02
C SER A 244 1.86 2.37 -31.52
N THR A 245 0.69 1.92 -31.93
CA THR A 245 0.14 2.14 -33.27
C THR A 245 -1.18 2.88 -33.16
N ARG A 246 -1.83 3.14 -34.29
CA ARG A 246 -3.19 3.69 -34.30
C ARG A 246 -4.19 2.80 -33.55
N ASP A 247 -3.99 1.49 -33.62
CA ASP A 247 -4.93 0.49 -33.13
C ASP A 247 -4.49 -0.13 -31.79
N TYR A 248 -3.30 0.24 -31.29
CA TYR A 248 -2.76 -0.30 -30.05
C TYR A 248 -2.02 0.78 -29.25
N ASN A 249 -2.53 1.10 -28.06
CA ASN A 249 -1.94 2.09 -27.15
C ASN A 249 -1.20 1.37 -26.02
N THR A 250 0.11 1.51 -25.93
CA THR A 250 0.91 0.80 -24.92
C THR A 250 0.57 1.25 -23.49
N LYS A 251 0.38 2.55 -23.22
CA LYS A 251 -0.03 3.06 -21.90
C LYS A 251 -1.35 2.49 -21.38
N GLN A 252 -2.24 2.06 -22.27
CA GLN A 252 -3.52 1.46 -21.88
C GLN A 252 -3.44 -0.06 -21.80
N ASN A 253 -2.74 -0.69 -22.76
CA ASN A 253 -2.79 -2.13 -22.94
C ASN A 253 -1.65 -2.86 -22.20
N PHE A 254 -0.45 -2.29 -22.12
CA PHE A 254 0.68 -2.94 -21.44
C PHE A 254 0.44 -3.17 -19.96
N PRO A 255 -0.15 -2.24 -19.18
CA PRO A 255 -0.41 -2.50 -17.77
C PRO A 255 -1.24 -3.77 -17.53
N SER A 256 -2.20 -4.09 -18.40
CA SER A 256 -3.02 -5.31 -18.27
C SER A 256 -2.20 -6.60 -18.37
N LEU A 257 -1.06 -6.58 -19.06
CA LEU A 257 -0.17 -7.73 -19.22
C LEU A 257 0.44 -8.20 -17.89
N PHE A 258 0.45 -7.35 -16.86
CA PHE A 258 0.88 -7.76 -15.52
C PHE A 258 -0.06 -8.78 -14.86
N LEU A 259 -1.28 -8.91 -15.36
CA LEU A 259 -2.29 -9.86 -14.87
C LEU A 259 -2.26 -11.20 -15.61
N GLU A 260 -1.64 -11.27 -16.79
CA GLU A 260 -1.61 -12.47 -17.64
C GLU A 260 -0.89 -13.63 -16.97
N GLU A 261 -1.39 -14.85 -17.12
CA GLU A 261 -0.83 -16.04 -16.46
C GLU A 261 0.61 -16.33 -16.90
N GLU A 262 0.94 -16.02 -18.15
CA GLU A 262 2.25 -16.20 -18.76
C GLU A 262 3.33 -15.31 -18.13
N LEU A 263 2.96 -14.21 -17.48
CA LEU A 263 3.93 -13.40 -16.76
C LEU A 263 4.27 -14.08 -15.42
N LEU A 264 5.51 -14.54 -15.30
CA LEU A 264 6.03 -15.20 -14.10
C LEU A 264 6.85 -14.24 -13.22
N GLN A 265 6.88 -14.51 -11.92
CA GLN A 265 7.69 -13.76 -10.95
C GLN A 265 9.17 -13.68 -11.36
N GLU A 266 9.73 -14.80 -11.83
CA GLU A 266 11.12 -14.89 -12.26
C GLU A 266 11.43 -14.02 -13.48
N MET A 267 10.47 -13.81 -14.37
CA MET A 267 10.65 -12.95 -15.54
C MET A 267 10.74 -11.49 -15.13
N ILE A 268 9.87 -11.06 -14.19
CA ILE A 268 9.92 -9.71 -13.63
C ILE A 268 11.28 -9.47 -12.94
N LEU A 269 11.73 -10.43 -12.13
CA LEU A 269 12.99 -10.30 -11.39
C LEU A 269 14.22 -10.30 -12.29
N LYS A 270 14.25 -11.18 -13.29
CA LYS A 270 15.31 -11.18 -14.29
C LYS A 270 15.35 -9.85 -15.04
N ASN A 271 14.19 -9.27 -15.36
CA ASN A 271 14.10 -7.95 -16.00
C ASN A 271 14.52 -6.78 -15.09
N CYS A 272 14.80 -7.03 -13.81
CA CYS A 272 15.27 -6.04 -12.83
C CYS A 272 16.70 -6.35 -12.35
N GLU A 273 17.33 -7.47 -12.73
CA GLU A 273 18.56 -7.95 -12.08
C GLU A 273 19.76 -6.99 -12.23
N HIS A 274 19.77 -6.21 -13.32
CA HIS A 274 20.84 -5.26 -13.66
C HIS A 274 20.64 -3.87 -13.02
N GLN A 275 19.51 -3.65 -12.37
CA GLN A 275 19.18 -2.40 -11.68
C GLN A 275 20.03 -2.22 -10.41
N ASN A 276 20.06 -1.01 -9.88
CA ASN A 276 20.64 -0.75 -8.57
C ASN A 276 19.80 -1.38 -7.46
N LEU A 277 18.47 -1.46 -7.65
CA LEU A 277 17.52 -2.11 -6.76
C LEU A 277 16.86 -3.32 -7.44
N PRO A 278 17.56 -4.46 -7.60
CA PRO A 278 17.04 -5.61 -8.36
C PRO A 278 15.83 -6.30 -7.72
N ASN A 279 15.51 -5.97 -6.47
CA ASN A 279 14.34 -6.46 -5.74
C ASN A 279 13.26 -5.37 -5.55
N GLU A 280 13.26 -4.33 -6.38
CA GLU A 280 12.30 -3.23 -6.32
C GLU A 280 10.83 -3.69 -6.32
N PRO A 281 10.40 -4.65 -7.17
CA PRO A 281 9.03 -5.17 -7.10
C PRO A 281 8.66 -5.71 -5.72
N GLN A 282 9.57 -6.41 -5.04
CA GLN A 282 9.34 -6.86 -3.66
C GLN A 282 9.37 -5.70 -2.66
N LEU A 283 10.21 -4.67 -2.89
CA LEU A 283 10.26 -3.49 -2.04
C LEU A 283 8.93 -2.73 -2.06
N ILE A 284 8.29 -2.59 -3.21
CA ILE A 284 6.94 -2.01 -3.33
C ILE A 284 5.96 -2.77 -2.44
N LEU A 285 5.92 -4.09 -2.53
CA LEU A 285 5.04 -4.93 -1.70
C LEU A 285 5.40 -4.87 -0.22
N ASN A 286 6.68 -4.71 0.13
CA ASN A 286 7.09 -4.54 1.53
C ASN A 286 6.59 -3.20 2.09
N LYS A 287 6.70 -2.10 1.32
CA LYS A 287 6.16 -0.80 1.71
C LYS A 287 4.65 -0.88 1.91
N ILE A 288 3.91 -1.50 0.98
CA ILE A 288 2.46 -1.70 1.16
C ILE A 288 2.17 -2.53 2.41
N ASN A 289 2.85 -3.67 2.61
CA ASN A 289 2.65 -4.50 3.79
C ASN A 289 2.96 -3.79 5.12
N SER A 290 3.87 -2.82 5.13
CA SER A 290 4.18 -2.03 6.34
C SER A 290 3.04 -1.09 6.76
N LEU A 291 2.05 -0.86 5.89
CA LEU A 291 0.85 -0.08 6.18
C LEU A 291 -0.32 -0.95 6.69
N LEU A 292 -0.21 -2.28 6.59
CA LEU A 292 -1.25 -3.27 6.92
C LEU A 292 -1.00 -3.90 8.27
#